data_AF-A0A848Q5P1-F1
#
_entry.id   AF-A0A848Q5P1-F1
#
_cell.length_a   1.000
_cell.length_b   1.000
_cell.length_c   1.000
_cell.angle_alpha   90.00
_cell.angle_beta   90.00
_cell.angle_gamma   90.00
#
_symmetry.space_group_name_H-M   'P 1'
#
loop_
_entity.id
_entity.type
_entity.pdbx_description
1 polymer ?
#
loop_
_entity_poly.entity_id
_entity_poly.type
_entity_poly.pdbx_seq_one_letter_code
_entity_poly.pdbx_strand_id
1 'polypeptide(L)'
;MITISILGLDQYAIGTYSAEHTKNLANLFEIKTSDISFYAPNCFMYHEGVDQTSWNTLIRIHAPRQFDQFEDKITTYLFKTLADIAINIAVEFYYYDQNNRHERINKEYPRFITDANVVEIEDKHEHDDDELFDGNIFEGIEDIGK
;
A
#
# COMPACT_ATOMS: atom_id res chain seq x y z
N MET A 1 -15.73 -5.23 -8.21
CA MET A 1 -14.60 -4.95 -7.30
C MET A 1 -13.70 -3.93 -7.96
N ILE A 2 -13.19 -3.00 -7.19
CA ILE A 2 -12.28 -1.95 -7.63
C ILE A 2 -10.96 -2.15 -6.88
N THR A 3 -9.86 -2.23 -7.61
CA THR A 3 -8.53 -2.31 -7.04
C THR A 3 -7.82 -0.99 -7.27
N ILE A 4 -7.39 -0.34 -6.19
CA ILE A 4 -6.63 0.91 -6.21
C ILE A 4 -5.18 0.57 -5.89
N SER A 5 -4.31 0.61 -6.88
CA SER A 5 -2.87 0.42 -6.69
C SER A 5 -2.20 1.78 -6.52
N ILE A 6 -1.41 1.95 -5.46
CA ILE A 6 -0.67 3.18 -5.21
C ILE A 6 0.82 2.85 -5.30
N LEU A 7 1.48 3.43 -6.29
CA LEU A 7 2.90 3.21 -6.62
C LEU A 7 3.71 4.44 -6.22
N GLY A 8 4.88 4.22 -5.63
CA GLY A 8 5.78 5.30 -5.23
C GLY A 8 5.46 5.93 -3.87
N LEU A 9 4.66 5.27 -3.02
CA LEU A 9 4.45 5.63 -1.60
C LEU A 9 4.72 4.44 -0.68
N ASP A 10 5.05 4.73 0.57
CA ASP A 10 5.25 3.75 1.62
C ASP A 10 3.98 2.93 1.92
N GLN A 11 4.15 1.62 2.17
CA GLN A 11 3.05 0.69 2.39
C GLN A 11 2.26 0.96 3.67
N TYR A 12 2.90 1.50 4.73
CA TYR A 12 2.22 1.82 5.98
C TYR A 12 1.38 3.09 5.81
N ALA A 13 1.90 4.09 5.10
CA ALA A 13 1.13 5.27 4.72
C ALA A 13 -0.13 4.87 3.91
N ILE A 14 0.01 3.94 2.96
CA ILE A 14 -1.14 3.40 2.20
C ILE A 14 -2.09 2.60 3.10
N GLY A 15 -1.57 1.86 4.08
CA GLY A 15 -2.37 1.17 5.09
C GLY A 15 -3.28 2.13 5.86
N THR A 16 -2.71 3.19 6.44
CA THR A 16 -3.48 4.25 7.13
C THR A 16 -4.47 4.93 6.20
N TYR A 17 -4.02 5.32 5.00
CA TYR A 17 -4.88 5.94 3.99
C TYR A 17 -6.08 5.05 3.63
N SER A 18 -5.86 3.74 3.50
CA SER A 18 -6.93 2.79 3.20
C SER A 18 -7.97 2.73 4.33
N ALA A 19 -7.55 2.73 5.59
CA ALA A 19 -8.44 2.72 6.74
C ALA A 19 -9.33 3.97 6.78
N GLU A 20 -8.74 5.14 6.51
CA GLU A 20 -9.43 6.44 6.58
C GLU A 20 -10.37 6.68 5.39
N HIS A 21 -9.99 6.25 4.19
CA HIS A 21 -10.66 6.70 2.96
C HIS A 21 -11.51 5.63 2.25
N THR A 22 -11.43 4.36 2.63
CA THR A 22 -12.21 3.28 1.98
C THR A 22 -13.71 3.58 1.95
N LYS A 23 -14.29 4.05 3.06
CA LYS A 23 -15.72 4.35 3.14
C LYS A 23 -16.14 5.45 2.18
N ASN A 24 -15.35 6.52 2.08
CA ASN A 24 -15.64 7.63 1.20
C ASN A 24 -15.53 7.20 -0.26
N LEU A 25 -14.46 6.50 -0.64
CA LEU A 25 -14.29 5.99 -2.00
C LEU A 25 -15.43 5.04 -2.39
N ALA A 26 -15.87 4.17 -1.49
CA ALA A 26 -17.01 3.28 -1.72
C ALA A 26 -18.30 4.07 -2.00
N ASN A 27 -18.55 5.14 -1.24
CA ASN A 27 -19.67 6.04 -1.48
C ASN A 27 -19.54 6.80 -2.82
N LEU A 28 -18.33 7.17 -3.22
CA LEU A 28 -18.10 7.86 -4.49
C LEU A 28 -18.38 6.95 -5.70
N PHE A 29 -18.02 5.67 -5.59
CA PHE A 29 -18.29 4.63 -6.59
C PHE A 29 -19.68 3.99 -6.47
N GLU A 30 -20.46 4.33 -5.44
CA GLU A 30 -21.78 3.74 -5.16
C GLU A 30 -21.74 2.22 -4.95
N ILE A 31 -20.72 1.73 -4.25
CA ILE A 31 -20.50 0.29 -3.96
C ILE A 31 -20.29 0.03 -2.46
N LYS A 32 -20.19 -1.24 -2.09
CA LYS A 32 -19.84 -1.66 -0.72
C LYS A 32 -18.35 -1.46 -0.46
N THR A 33 -17.98 -1.19 0.79
CA THR A 33 -16.57 -1.11 1.21
C THR A 33 -15.80 -2.40 0.93
N SER A 34 -16.48 -3.56 1.03
CA SER A 34 -15.93 -4.88 0.68
C SER A 34 -15.57 -5.06 -0.80
N ASP A 35 -15.96 -4.12 -1.66
CA ASP A 35 -15.65 -4.15 -3.08
C ASP A 35 -14.53 -3.19 -3.47
N ILE A 36 -13.90 -2.53 -2.49
CA ILE A 36 -12.67 -1.75 -2.66
C ILE A 36 -11.51 -2.53 -2.06
N SER A 37 -10.38 -2.53 -2.76
CA SER A 37 -9.14 -3.08 -2.25
C SER A 37 -8.00 -2.15 -2.62
N PHE A 38 -7.10 -1.92 -1.66
CA PHE A 38 -5.86 -1.20 -1.88
C PHE A 38 -4.73 -2.20 -2.14
N TYR A 39 -3.87 -1.88 -3.10
CA TYR A 39 -2.69 -2.65 -3.41
C TYR A 39 -1.46 -1.74 -3.32
N ALA A 40 -0.58 -2.03 -2.37
CA ALA A 40 0.59 -1.23 -2.03
C ALA A 40 1.87 -2.05 -2.28
N PRO A 41 2.32 -2.21 -3.53
CA PRO A 41 3.56 -2.93 -3.80
C PRO A 41 4.77 -2.10 -3.34
N ASN A 42 5.71 -2.76 -2.65
CA ASN A 42 7.02 -2.16 -2.40
C ASN A 42 7.78 -2.05 -3.74
N CYS A 43 7.86 -0.83 -4.26
CA CYS A 43 8.44 -0.56 -5.57
C CYS A 43 9.19 0.77 -5.57
N PHE A 44 10.22 0.85 -6.41
CA PHE A 44 10.99 2.06 -6.63
C PHE A 44 10.61 2.68 -7.96
N MET A 45 10.47 4.00 -8.00
CA MET A 45 10.30 4.76 -9.23
C MET A 45 11.63 5.42 -9.60
N TYR A 46 12.03 5.31 -10.86
CA TYR A 46 13.24 5.96 -11.37
C TYR A 46 12.91 6.82 -12.59
N HIS A 47 13.53 7.99 -12.68
CA HIS A 47 13.55 8.82 -13.87
C HIS A 47 14.98 9.23 -14.17
N GLU A 48 15.46 8.92 -15.38
CA GLU A 48 16.85 9.18 -15.81
C GLU A 48 17.92 8.67 -14.82
N GLY A 49 17.67 7.53 -14.18
CA GLY A 49 18.58 6.91 -13.21
C GLY A 49 18.52 7.50 -11.80
N VAL A 50 17.63 8.46 -11.54
CA VAL A 50 17.43 9.08 -10.22
C VAL A 50 16.18 8.51 -9.56
N ASP A 51 16.28 8.14 -8.29
CA ASP A 51 15.15 7.69 -7.49
C ASP A 51 14.10 8.81 -7.35
N GLN A 52 12.86 8.47 -7.62
CA GLN A 52 11.66 9.32 -7.59
C GLN A 52 10.61 8.79 -6.61
N THR A 53 10.93 7.73 -5.86
CA THR A 53 10.06 7.18 -4.83
C THR A 53 9.75 8.27 -3.81
N SER A 54 8.49 8.38 -3.38
CA SER A 54 7.97 9.48 -2.55
C SER A 54 7.91 10.87 -3.23
N TRP A 55 8.46 11.04 -4.43
CA TRP A 55 8.37 12.28 -5.21
C TRP A 55 7.26 12.23 -6.26
N ASN A 56 7.16 11.10 -6.97
CA ASN A 56 6.11 10.83 -7.93
C ASN A 56 5.27 9.65 -7.45
N THR A 57 3.96 9.85 -7.38
CA THR A 57 2.98 8.85 -7.01
C THR A 57 2.08 8.55 -8.21
N LEU A 58 2.04 7.28 -8.61
CA LEU A 58 1.15 6.80 -9.66
C LEU A 58 0.04 5.94 -9.04
N ILE A 59 -1.19 6.35 -9.25
CA ILE A 59 -2.38 5.65 -8.79
C ILE A 59 -3.02 4.94 -9.98
N ARG A 60 -3.20 3.62 -9.88
CA ARG A 60 -3.89 2.83 -10.91
C ARG A 60 -5.19 2.27 -10.37
N ILE A 61 -6.29 2.59 -11.03
CA ILE A 61 -7.63 2.16 -10.64
C ILE A 61 -8.11 1.13 -11.64
N HIS A 62 -8.17 -0.13 -11.20
CA HIS A 62 -8.74 -1.21 -11.98
C HIS A 62 -10.21 -1.40 -11.61
N ALA A 63 -11.11 -1.13 -12.55
CA ALA A 63 -12.55 -1.14 -12.28
C ALA A 63 -13.36 -1.73 -13.46
N PRO A 64 -14.57 -2.25 -13.22
CA PRO A 64 -15.51 -2.56 -14.30
C PRO A 64 -15.85 -1.30 -15.11
N ARG A 65 -16.07 -1.45 -16.42
CA ARG A 65 -16.28 -0.31 -17.32
C ARG A 65 -17.43 0.62 -16.94
N GLN A 66 -18.47 0.12 -16.28
CA GLN A 66 -19.62 0.92 -15.79
C GLN A 66 -19.26 2.02 -14.78
N PHE A 67 -18.02 2.04 -14.26
CA PHE A 67 -17.55 3.04 -13.31
C PHE A 67 -16.78 4.21 -13.98
N ASP A 68 -16.72 4.26 -15.31
CA ASP A 68 -16.12 5.37 -16.07
C ASP A 68 -16.78 6.73 -15.79
N GLN A 69 -18.09 6.75 -15.58
CA GLN A 69 -18.84 7.94 -15.19
C GLN A 69 -18.38 8.60 -13.87
N PHE A 70 -17.58 7.92 -13.04
CA PHE A 70 -17.11 8.44 -11.76
C PHE A 70 -15.68 9.00 -11.78
N GLU A 71 -14.97 8.95 -12.92
CA GLU A 71 -13.54 9.31 -13.03
C GLU A 71 -13.23 10.68 -12.44
N ASP A 72 -13.94 11.73 -12.87
CA ASP A 72 -13.68 13.11 -12.44
C ASP A 72 -13.81 13.27 -10.92
N LYS A 73 -14.87 12.67 -10.36
CA LYS A 73 -15.18 12.74 -8.93
C LYS A 73 -14.13 12.01 -8.10
N ILE A 74 -13.70 10.84 -8.57
CA ILE A 74 -12.68 10.02 -7.92
C ILE A 74 -11.31 10.70 -8.00
N THR A 75 -10.93 11.17 -9.18
CA THR A 75 -9.67 11.88 -9.41
C THR A 75 -9.57 13.13 -8.52
N THR A 76 -10.64 13.94 -8.49
CA THR A 76 -10.69 15.13 -7.63
C THR A 76 -10.53 14.77 -6.16
N TYR A 77 -11.19 13.70 -5.71
CA TYR A 77 -11.08 13.23 -4.34
C TYR A 77 -9.65 12.78 -4.03
N LEU A 78 -9.06 11.93 -4.87
CA LEU A 78 -7.71 11.39 -4.68
C LEU A 78 -6.64 12.48 -4.64
N PHE A 79 -6.70 13.46 -5.57
CA PHE A 79 -5.78 14.60 -5.54
C PHE A 79 -5.89 15.40 -4.26
N LYS A 80 -7.11 15.59 -3.75
CA LYS A 80 -7.32 16.33 -2.50
C LYS A 80 -6.77 15.56 -1.30
N THR A 81 -7.04 14.26 -1.19
CA THR A 81 -6.72 13.49 0.03
C THR A 81 -5.29 12.96 0.05
N LEU A 82 -4.63 12.85 -1.11
CA LEU A 82 -3.22 12.43 -1.18
C LEU A 82 -2.24 13.60 -1.23
N ALA A 83 -2.71 14.84 -1.39
CA ALA A 83 -1.83 16.02 -1.42
C ALA A 83 -0.96 16.19 -0.16
N ASP A 84 -1.39 15.65 0.99
CA ASP A 84 -0.65 15.75 2.24
C ASP A 84 0.51 14.74 2.33
N ILE A 85 0.48 13.66 1.52
CA ILE A 85 1.45 12.57 1.58
C ILE A 85 2.15 12.28 0.24
N ALA A 86 1.77 12.99 -0.82
CA ALA A 86 2.34 12.86 -2.16
C ALA A 86 2.55 14.22 -2.81
N ILE A 87 3.70 14.40 -3.46
CA ILE A 87 4.09 15.68 -4.09
C ILE A 87 3.49 15.77 -5.50
N ASN A 88 3.80 14.80 -6.36
CA ASN A 88 3.27 14.71 -7.72
C ASN A 88 2.37 13.49 -7.82
N ILE A 89 1.13 13.69 -8.28
CA ILE A 89 0.13 12.61 -8.33
C ILE A 89 -0.37 12.46 -9.77
N ALA A 90 -0.34 11.23 -10.27
CA ALA A 90 -0.99 10.82 -11.51
C ALA A 90 -2.03 9.72 -11.22
N VAL A 91 -3.14 9.75 -11.95
CA VAL A 91 -4.22 8.74 -11.85
C VAL A 91 -4.46 8.14 -13.22
N GLU A 92 -4.42 6.80 -13.30
CA GLU A 92 -4.72 6.01 -14.49
C GLU A 92 -5.89 5.08 -14.21
N PHE A 93 -6.90 5.08 -15.08
CA PHE A 93 -8.01 4.14 -15.01
C PHE A 93 -7.82 2.99 -16.01
N TYR A 94 -7.99 1.77 -15.51
CA TYR A 94 -7.93 0.54 -16.28
C TYR A 94 -9.28 -0.18 -16.19
N TYR A 95 -10.06 -0.10 -17.26
CA TYR A 95 -11.37 -0.72 -17.31
C TYR A 95 -11.33 -2.13 -17.85
N TYR A 96 -12.08 -3.02 -17.19
CA TYR A 96 -12.31 -4.37 -17.66
C TYR A 96 -13.80 -4.67 -17.84
N ASP A 97 -14.11 -5.62 -18.73
CA ASP A 97 -15.45 -6.17 -18.86
C ASP A 97 -15.74 -7.05 -17.64
N GLN A 98 -16.90 -6.83 -17.00
CA GLN A 98 -17.30 -7.60 -15.82
C GLN A 98 -17.39 -9.11 -16.11
N ASN A 99 -17.66 -9.51 -17.36
CA ASN A 99 -17.67 -10.91 -17.79
C ASN A 99 -16.28 -11.56 -17.78
N ASN A 100 -15.21 -10.76 -17.82
CA ASN A 100 -13.82 -11.24 -17.79
C ASN A 100 -13.29 -11.41 -16.36
N ARG A 101 -14.11 -11.12 -15.34
CA ARG A 101 -13.75 -11.29 -13.93
C ARG A 101 -14.28 -12.62 -13.42
N HIS A 102 -13.36 -13.49 -13.03
CA HIS A 102 -13.66 -14.76 -12.38
C HIS A 102 -13.22 -14.72 -10.92
N GLU A 103 -14.08 -15.14 -9.99
CA GLU A 103 -13.76 -15.17 -8.57
C GLU A 103 -14.16 -16.50 -7.93
N ARG A 104 -13.36 -16.94 -6.96
CA ARG A 104 -13.68 -18.04 -6.05
C ARG A 104 -13.50 -17.53 -4.62
N ILE A 105 -14.59 -17.41 -3.89
CA ILE A 105 -14.59 -16.98 -2.49
C ILE A 105 -14.74 -18.23 -1.62
N ASN A 106 -13.80 -18.44 -0.68
CA ASN A 106 -13.92 -19.50 0.31
C ASN A 106 -15.03 -19.13 1.31
N LYS A 107 -15.99 -20.03 1.55
CA LYS A 107 -17.10 -19.83 2.48
C LYS A 107 -16.77 -20.23 3.92
N GLU A 108 -15.70 -20.98 4.12
CA GLU A 108 -15.27 -21.47 5.43
C GLU A 108 -14.47 -20.41 6.21
N TYR A 109 -13.94 -19.41 5.51
CA TYR A 109 -13.12 -18.34 6.09
C TYR A 109 -13.71 -16.97 5.77
N PRO A 110 -13.57 -15.98 6.67
CA PRO A 110 -13.95 -14.61 6.37
C PRO A 110 -13.14 -14.08 5.19
N ARG A 111 -13.80 -13.36 4.27
CA ARG A 111 -13.14 -12.79 3.08
C ARG A 111 -12.06 -11.77 3.45
N PHE A 112 -12.24 -11.05 4.55
CA PHE A 112 -11.31 -10.05 5.05
C PHE A 112 -10.98 -10.32 6.51
N ILE A 113 -9.71 -10.10 6.84
CA ILE A 113 -9.24 -10.03 8.22
C ILE A 113 -9.69 -8.68 8.79
N THR A 114 -10.14 -8.68 10.04
CA THR A 114 -10.57 -7.52 10.81
C THR A 114 -9.90 -7.59 12.18
N ASP A 115 -9.83 -6.48 12.91
CA ASP A 115 -9.24 -6.46 14.26
C ASP A 115 -9.87 -7.51 15.21
N ALA A 116 -11.12 -7.92 14.95
CA ALA A 116 -11.80 -8.97 15.71
C ALA A 116 -11.35 -10.41 15.41
N ASN A 117 -10.62 -10.64 14.32
CA ASN A 117 -10.14 -11.96 13.89
C ASN A 117 -8.64 -12.02 13.57
N VAL A 118 -7.90 -10.93 13.81
CA VAL A 118 -6.43 -10.92 13.81
C VAL A 118 -5.96 -11.78 14.99
N VAL A 119 -5.15 -12.79 14.69
CA VAL A 119 -4.41 -13.53 15.72
C VAL A 119 -3.12 -12.75 15.95
N GLU A 120 -3.04 -12.04 17.07
CA GLU A 120 -1.78 -11.47 17.53
C GLU A 120 -0.89 -12.62 18.00
N ILE A 121 0.11 -12.96 17.20
CA ILE A 121 1.22 -13.78 17.67
C ILE A 121 2.13 -12.80 18.41
N GLU A 122 2.07 -12.82 19.73
CA GLU A 122 3.13 -12.21 20.54
C GLU A 122 4.42 -12.92 20.14
N ASP A 123 5.27 -12.26 19.36
CA ASP A 123 6.66 -12.65 19.23
C ASP A 123 7.25 -12.50 20.63
N LYS A 124 7.21 -13.61 21.41
CA LYS A 124 8.13 -13.82 22.51
C LYS A 124 9.53 -13.92 21.92
N HIS A 125 10.07 -12.78 21.53
CA HIS A 125 11.49 -12.55 21.62
C HIS A 125 11.82 -12.64 23.11
N GLU A 126 12.01 -13.86 23.61
CA GLU A 126 12.95 -14.09 24.69
C GLU A 126 14.29 -13.57 24.16
N HIS A 127 14.51 -12.27 24.34
CA HIS A 127 15.85 -11.71 24.38
C HIS A 127 16.53 -12.44 25.54
N ASP A 128 17.20 -13.54 25.25
CA ASP A 128 18.38 -13.88 26.03
C ASP A 128 19.26 -12.64 25.93
N ASP A 129 19.44 -11.97 27.07
CA ASP A 129 20.39 -10.88 27.26
C ASP A 129 21.81 -11.44 27.06
N ASP A 130 22.16 -11.74 25.81
CA ASP A 130 23.55 -11.89 25.41
C ASP A 130 24.16 -10.49 25.48
N GLU A 131 24.79 -10.23 26.62
CA GLU A 131 25.54 -9.02 26.95
C GLU A 131 26.19 -8.40 25.71
N LEU A 132 25.76 -7.19 25.35
CA LEU A 132 26.42 -6.36 24.37
C LEU A 132 27.92 -6.29 24.72
N PHE A 133 28.76 -6.85 23.84
CA PHE A 133 30.20 -6.77 23.99
C PHE A 133 30.65 -5.31 23.86
N ASP A 134 30.87 -4.65 25.00
CA ASP A 134 31.36 -3.26 25.11
C ASP A 134 32.88 -3.14 24.83
N GLY A 135 33.52 -4.23 24.42
CA GLY A 135 34.92 -4.25 24.04
C GLY A 135 35.14 -3.64 22.66
N ASN A 136 36.24 -2.91 22.49
CA ASN A 136 36.62 -2.37 21.19
C ASN A 136 37.05 -3.50 20.25
N ILE A 137 36.22 -3.83 19.26
CA ILE A 137 36.47 -4.88 18.24
C ILE A 137 37.81 -4.69 17.48
N PHE A 138 38.38 -3.49 17.53
CA PHE A 138 39.63 -3.13 16.85
C PHE A 138 40.87 -3.14 17.75
N GLU A 139 40.73 -3.53 19.03
CA GLU A 139 41.88 -3.63 19.94
C GLU A 139 42.83 -4.74 19.46
N GLY A 140 43.96 -4.34 18.85
CA GLY A 140 45.00 -5.25 18.33
C GLY A 140 45.19 -5.26 16.81
N ILE A 141 44.46 -4.44 16.03
CA ILE A 141 44.61 -4.36 14.55
C ILE A 141 45.60 -3.25 14.13
N GLU A 142 46.47 -2.78 15.02
CA GLU A 142 47.43 -1.69 14.71
C GLU A 142 48.63 -2.08 13.84
N ASP A 143 48.73 -3.30 13.31
CA ASP A 143 49.94 -3.73 12.56
C ASP A 143 49.65 -4.50 11.26
N ILE A 144 48.73 -3.98 10.43
CA ILE A 144 48.60 -4.38 9.02
C ILE A 144 48.88 -3.17 8.14
N GLY A 145 50.10 -2.65 8.23
CA GLY A 145 50.49 -1.43 7.53
C GLY A 145 51.99 -1.16 7.53
N LYS A 146 52.82 -2.14 7.16
CA LYS A 146 54.18 -1.91 6.66
C LYS A 146 54.49 -2.82 5.47
#